data_AF-W1S7H1-F1
#
_entry.id   AF-W1S7H1-F1
#
_cell.length_a   1.000
_cell.length_b   1.000
_cell.length_c   1.000
_cell.angle_alpha   90.00
_cell.angle_beta   90.00
_cell.angle_gamma   90.00
#
_symmetry.space_group_name_H-M   'P 1'
#
loop_
_entity.id
_entity.type
_entity.pdbx_description
1 polymer ?
#
loop_
_entity_poly.entity_id
_entity_poly.type
_entity_poly.pdbx_seq_one_letter_code
_entity_poly.pdbx_strand_id
1 'polypeptide(L)'
;MGDSKIATSRRALLRALTIAPVAASAIASPWEGALAALHQRYEDERATLARTKEGRSLSRFRYHNAERWMTTLEADFLADPRHAKEALHQAGFVTQQALCAYLLDMGFADTWNASHIKQDIAKALAYSNACGFGHDCPDMARLATVLSPYWKWGYHYHDWEEDRPRTGGFIPAMITPLVRALVDRVHDVTGHPRPRGCQRRPQEARS
;
A
#
# COMPACT_ATOMS: atom_id res chain seq x y z
N MET A 1 -36.66 -29.54 -62.31
CA MET A 1 -35.21 -29.43 -62.05
C MET A 1 -34.94 -28.00 -61.63
N GLY A 2 -34.87 -27.74 -60.32
CA GLY A 2 -34.64 -26.42 -59.75
C GLY A 2 -33.79 -26.61 -58.50
N ASP A 3 -32.50 -26.33 -58.65
CA ASP A 3 -31.44 -26.66 -57.72
C ASP A 3 -31.29 -25.53 -56.68
N SER A 4 -31.73 -25.78 -55.43
CA SER A 4 -31.62 -24.82 -54.33
C SER A 4 -30.25 -24.92 -53.69
N LYS A 5 -29.37 -23.95 -54.00
CA LYS A 5 -28.07 -23.78 -53.34
C LYS A 5 -28.28 -23.32 -51.88
N ILE A 6 -28.03 -24.23 -50.94
CA ILE A 6 -27.94 -23.92 -49.51
C ILE A 6 -26.65 -23.13 -49.28
N ALA A 7 -26.77 -21.81 -49.11
CA ALA A 7 -25.66 -20.94 -48.73
C ALA A 7 -25.34 -21.13 -47.25
N THR A 8 -24.29 -21.86 -46.93
CA THR A 8 -23.80 -22.05 -45.56
C THR A 8 -23.14 -20.77 -45.09
N SER A 9 -23.84 -20.00 -44.25
CA SER A 9 -23.35 -18.75 -43.67
C SER A 9 -22.17 -18.99 -42.72
N ARG A 10 -21.06 -18.29 -42.96
CA ARG A 10 -19.83 -18.24 -42.12
C ARG A 10 -20.09 -17.98 -40.63
N ARG A 11 -21.29 -17.48 -40.27
CA ARG A 11 -21.68 -17.18 -38.89
C ARG A 11 -21.98 -18.43 -38.04
N ALA A 12 -22.19 -19.59 -38.65
CA ALA A 12 -22.47 -20.85 -37.92
C ALA A 12 -21.22 -21.53 -37.34
N LEU A 13 -20.02 -21.26 -37.90
CA LEU A 13 -18.77 -21.91 -37.47
C LEU A 13 -18.13 -21.29 -36.21
N LEU A 14 -18.61 -20.14 -35.74
CA LEU A 14 -18.02 -19.43 -34.59
C LEU A 14 -18.69 -19.76 -33.23
N ARG A 15 -19.67 -20.66 -33.19
CA ARG A 15 -20.42 -21.00 -31.96
C ARG A 15 -19.97 -22.26 -31.24
N ALA A 16 -18.92 -22.94 -31.71
CA ALA A 16 -18.47 -24.22 -31.15
C ALA A 16 -17.05 -24.17 -30.57
N LEU A 17 -16.70 -23.07 -29.90
CA LEU A 17 -15.52 -23.01 -29.02
C LEU A 17 -16.00 -23.12 -27.58
N THR A 18 -16.12 -24.36 -27.12
CA THR A 18 -16.20 -24.70 -25.70
C THR A 18 -14.96 -24.14 -25.01
N ILE A 19 -15.14 -23.18 -24.12
CA ILE A 19 -14.10 -22.70 -23.22
C ILE A 19 -13.86 -23.83 -22.21
N ALA A 20 -12.85 -24.66 -22.47
CA ALA A 20 -12.32 -25.54 -21.45
C ALA A 20 -11.76 -24.66 -20.33
N PRO A 21 -12.09 -24.91 -19.05
CA PRO A 21 -11.48 -24.17 -17.95
C PRO A 21 -9.99 -24.50 -17.99
N VAL A 22 -9.17 -23.49 -18.28
CA VAL A 22 -7.73 -23.60 -18.06
C VAL A 22 -7.59 -23.80 -16.55
N ALA A 23 -7.25 -25.02 -16.14
CA ALA A 23 -6.81 -25.29 -14.79
C ALA A 23 -5.54 -24.45 -14.59
N ALA A 24 -5.72 -23.26 -14.01
CA ALA A 24 -4.61 -22.45 -13.56
C ALA A 24 -3.90 -23.30 -12.51
N SER A 25 -2.75 -23.86 -12.89
CA SER A 25 -1.83 -24.40 -11.90
C SER A 25 -1.56 -23.26 -10.93
N ALA A 26 -2.02 -23.42 -9.69
CA ALA A 26 -1.68 -22.52 -8.60
C ALA A 26 -0.19 -22.69 -8.37
N ILE A 27 0.61 -21.92 -9.10
CA ILE A 27 2.01 -21.73 -8.79
C ILE A 27 1.99 -21.19 -7.36
N ALA A 28 2.52 -21.97 -6.42
CA ALA A 28 2.68 -21.55 -5.04
C ALA A 28 3.29 -20.15 -5.04
N SER A 29 2.65 -19.22 -4.34
CA SER A 29 3.13 -17.84 -4.30
C SER A 29 4.59 -17.86 -3.83
N PRO A 30 5.52 -17.15 -4.49
CA PRO A 30 6.93 -17.13 -4.07
C PRO A 30 7.11 -16.63 -2.62
N TRP A 31 6.08 -16.02 -2.05
CA TRP A 31 6.04 -15.46 -0.71
C TRP A 31 5.36 -16.36 0.33
N GLU A 32 4.89 -17.55 -0.04
CA GLU A 32 4.06 -18.39 0.84
C GLU A 32 4.72 -18.70 2.19
N GLY A 33 6.01 -19.05 2.18
CA GLY A 33 6.76 -19.32 3.42
C GLY A 33 6.92 -18.09 4.31
N ALA A 34 7.24 -16.92 3.74
CA ALA A 34 7.40 -15.68 4.48
C ALA A 34 6.06 -15.19 5.06
N LEU A 35 4.97 -15.31 4.30
CA LEU A 35 3.63 -14.97 4.76
C LEU A 35 3.13 -15.93 5.83
N ALA A 36 3.38 -17.23 5.71
CA ALA A 36 3.02 -18.21 6.74
C ALA A 36 3.65 -17.86 8.10
N ALA A 37 4.92 -17.44 8.11
CA ALA A 37 5.60 -16.99 9.33
C ALA A 37 4.95 -15.73 9.93
N LEU A 38 4.53 -14.77 9.11
CA LEU A 38 3.85 -13.56 9.57
C LEU A 38 2.44 -13.85 10.11
N HIS A 39 1.65 -14.66 9.41
CA HIS A 39 0.32 -15.07 9.88
C HIS A 39 0.43 -15.74 11.25
N GLN A 40 1.42 -16.61 11.45
CA GLN A 40 1.66 -17.23 12.76
C GLN A 40 2.09 -16.19 13.81
N ARG A 41 3.05 -15.31 13.47
CA ARG A 41 3.57 -14.29 14.40
C ARG A 41 2.50 -13.33 14.89
N TYR A 42 1.57 -12.95 14.02
CA TYR A 42 0.53 -11.97 14.32
C TYR A 42 -0.84 -12.58 14.62
N GLU A 43 -0.92 -13.91 14.61
CA GLU A 43 -2.17 -14.67 14.78
C GLU A 43 -3.25 -14.25 13.77
N ASP A 44 -2.83 -13.88 12.56
CA ASP A 44 -3.73 -13.45 11.49
C ASP A 44 -4.24 -14.66 10.71
N GLU A 45 -5.47 -14.57 10.20
CA GLU A 45 -6.00 -15.55 9.25
C GLU A 45 -5.15 -15.54 7.96
N ARG A 46 -5.02 -16.71 7.32
CA ARG A 46 -4.23 -16.82 6.09
C ARG A 46 -4.83 -15.95 4.98
N ALA A 47 -4.04 -15.00 4.49
CA ALA A 47 -4.40 -14.23 3.31
C ALA A 47 -4.38 -15.13 2.05
N THR A 48 -5.47 -15.11 1.28
CA THR A 48 -5.50 -15.66 -0.08
C THR A 48 -5.16 -14.54 -1.06
N LEU A 49 -4.03 -14.63 -1.73
CA LEU A 49 -3.59 -13.61 -2.67
C LEU A 49 -4.18 -13.84 -4.06
N ALA A 50 -4.96 -12.89 -4.54
CA ALA A 50 -5.52 -12.89 -5.88
C ALA A 50 -5.52 -11.48 -6.46
N ARG A 51 -4.77 -11.28 -7.55
CA ARG A 51 -4.79 -9.98 -8.26
C ARG A 51 -6.08 -9.86 -9.06
N THR A 52 -6.82 -8.77 -8.83
CA THR A 52 -8.07 -8.44 -9.51
C THR A 52 -8.04 -7.02 -10.08
N LYS A 53 -8.94 -6.71 -11.02
CA LYS A 53 -9.06 -5.34 -11.57
C LYS A 53 -9.56 -4.36 -10.50
N GLU A 54 -10.44 -4.83 -9.64
CA GLU A 54 -11.01 -4.10 -8.50
C GLU A 54 -9.90 -3.79 -7.49
N GLY A 55 -9.09 -4.80 -7.12
CA GLY A 55 -7.94 -4.64 -6.22
C GLY A 55 -6.91 -3.65 -6.78
N ARG A 56 -6.58 -3.75 -8.07
CA ARG A 56 -5.70 -2.78 -8.75
C ARG A 56 -6.26 -1.37 -8.75
N SER A 57 -7.58 -1.21 -8.94
CA SER A 57 -8.24 0.10 -8.93
C SER A 57 -8.24 0.73 -7.53
N LEU A 58 -8.52 -0.07 -6.49
CA LEU A 58 -8.47 0.39 -5.11
C LEU A 58 -7.03 0.70 -4.66
N SER A 59 -6.08 -0.12 -5.08
CA SER A 59 -4.65 0.13 -4.88
C SER A 59 -4.26 1.50 -5.43
N ARG A 60 -4.62 1.81 -6.68
CA ARG A 60 -4.36 3.13 -7.28
C ARG A 60 -5.02 4.27 -6.51
N PHE A 61 -6.27 4.08 -6.06
CA PHE A 61 -6.98 5.07 -5.26
C PHE A 61 -6.27 5.36 -3.94
N ARG A 62 -5.83 4.32 -3.22
CA ARG A 62 -5.07 4.45 -1.97
C ARG A 62 -3.73 5.15 -2.20
N TYR A 63 -3.02 4.80 -3.27
CA TYR A 63 -1.77 5.48 -3.65
C TYR A 63 -1.98 6.97 -3.97
N HIS A 64 -3.02 7.32 -4.73
CA HIS A 64 -3.35 8.73 -4.99
C HIS A 64 -3.68 9.50 -3.71
N ASN A 65 -4.36 8.86 -2.75
CA ASN A 65 -4.58 9.46 -1.44
C ASN A 65 -3.26 9.66 -0.69
N ALA A 66 -2.36 8.67 -0.68
CA ALA A 66 -1.05 8.82 -0.07
C ALA A 66 -0.30 10.03 -0.65
N GLU A 67 -0.24 10.16 -1.98
CA GLU A 67 0.38 11.31 -2.65
C GLU A 67 -0.28 12.65 -2.29
N ARG A 68 -1.62 12.71 -2.33
CA ARG A 68 -2.35 13.94 -1.97
C ARG A 68 -2.09 14.36 -0.52
N TRP A 69 -2.01 13.42 0.41
CA TRP A 69 -1.80 13.72 1.82
C TRP A 69 -0.32 13.92 2.16
N MET A 70 0.58 13.42 1.32
CA MET A 70 1.99 13.70 1.41
C MET A 70 2.28 15.18 1.17
N THR A 71 1.52 15.88 0.31
CA THR A 71 1.69 17.33 0.13
C THR A 71 1.41 18.12 1.41
N THR A 72 0.48 17.66 2.25
CA THR A 72 0.25 18.24 3.57
C THR A 72 1.46 18.01 4.48
N LEU A 73 2.03 16.80 4.49
CA LEU A 73 3.21 16.47 5.29
C LEU A 73 4.47 17.23 4.85
N GLU A 74 4.51 17.66 3.60
CA GLU A 74 5.59 18.48 3.02
C GLU A 74 5.38 19.99 3.19
N ALA A 75 4.22 20.42 3.69
CA ALA A 75 3.94 21.84 3.87
C ALA A 75 4.77 22.44 5.01
N ASP A 76 5.24 23.67 4.81
CA ASP A 76 6.15 24.36 5.74
C ASP A 76 5.61 24.45 7.17
N PHE A 77 4.28 24.52 7.35
CA PHE A 77 3.69 24.59 8.68
C PHE A 77 3.89 23.32 9.52
N LEU A 78 4.06 22.14 8.89
CA LEU A 78 4.41 20.91 9.61
C LEU A 78 5.93 20.72 9.76
N ALA A 79 6.76 21.58 9.17
CA ALA A 79 8.22 21.44 9.24
C ALA A 79 8.80 21.83 10.62
N ASP A 80 8.07 22.64 11.40
CA ASP A 80 8.49 23.07 12.74
C ASP A 80 8.51 21.88 13.72
N PRO A 81 9.60 21.64 14.46
CA PRO A 81 9.70 20.58 15.46
C PRO A 81 8.58 20.55 16.50
N ARG A 82 7.93 21.70 16.78
CA ARG A 82 6.78 21.78 17.70
C ARG A 82 5.56 21.02 17.20
N HIS A 83 5.45 20.79 15.89
CA HIS A 83 4.35 20.07 15.24
C HIS A 83 4.67 18.58 15.01
N ALA A 84 5.60 18.00 15.79
CA ALA A 84 5.99 16.60 15.63
C ALA A 84 4.82 15.63 15.79
N LYS A 85 3.84 15.90 16.67
CA LYS A 85 2.67 15.02 16.86
C LYS A 85 1.76 15.05 15.64
N GLU A 86 1.48 16.23 15.12
CA GLU A 86 0.67 16.45 13.92
C GLU A 86 1.35 15.82 12.70
N ALA A 87 2.66 15.99 12.57
CA ALA A 87 3.46 15.34 11.55
C ALA A 87 3.43 13.81 11.66
N LEU A 88 3.51 13.24 12.88
CA LEU A 88 3.39 11.79 13.10
C LEU A 88 1.99 11.27 12.79
N HIS A 89 0.93 12.00 13.13
CA HIS A 89 -0.43 11.61 12.78
C HIS A 89 -0.60 11.57 11.25
N GLN A 90 -0.17 12.63 10.57
CA GLN A 90 -0.22 12.76 9.13
C GLN A 90 0.63 11.69 8.43
N ALA A 91 1.85 11.45 8.92
CA ALA A 91 2.75 10.41 8.43
C ALA A 91 2.15 9.02 8.56
N GLY A 92 1.49 8.72 9.68
CA GLY A 92 0.78 7.47 9.89
C GLY A 92 -0.31 7.24 8.84
N PHE A 93 -1.13 8.25 8.60
CA PHE A 93 -2.17 8.18 7.57
C PHE A 93 -1.58 7.97 6.16
N VAL A 94 -0.57 8.76 5.77
CA VAL A 94 0.09 8.62 4.45
C VAL A 94 0.69 7.22 4.30
N THR A 95 1.41 6.73 5.31
CA THR A 95 2.07 5.43 5.28
C THR A 95 1.07 4.29 5.21
N GLN A 96 -0.04 4.37 5.96
CA GLN A 96 -1.12 3.38 5.88
C GLN A 96 -1.69 3.30 4.46
N GLN A 97 -1.99 4.46 3.84
CA GLN A 97 -2.54 4.50 2.50
C GLN A 97 -1.55 3.94 1.46
N ALA A 98 -0.26 4.25 1.60
CA ALA A 98 0.78 3.75 0.71
C ALA A 98 0.98 2.23 0.83
N LEU A 99 1.11 1.70 2.05
CA LEU A 99 1.32 0.26 2.27
C LEU A 99 0.07 -0.55 1.92
N CYS A 100 -1.14 -0.07 2.26
CA CYS A 100 -2.37 -0.71 1.81
C CYS A 100 -2.50 -0.70 0.28
N ALA A 101 -2.04 0.37 -0.40
CA ALA A 101 -1.98 0.38 -1.86
C ALA A 101 -1.10 -0.77 -2.37
N TYR A 102 0.10 -0.95 -1.81
CA TYR A 102 0.99 -2.04 -2.19
C TYR A 102 0.37 -3.43 -1.93
N LEU A 103 -0.18 -3.67 -0.74
CA LEU A 103 -0.79 -4.96 -0.39
C LEU A 103 -1.97 -5.31 -1.32
N LEU A 104 -2.82 -4.34 -1.63
CA LEU A 104 -3.91 -4.52 -2.60
C LEU A 104 -3.38 -4.87 -4.00
N ASP A 105 -2.24 -4.30 -4.42
CA ASP A 105 -1.60 -4.60 -5.70
C ASP A 105 -0.99 -6.01 -5.74
N MET A 106 -0.52 -6.48 -4.60
CA MET A 106 -0.04 -7.86 -4.43
C MET A 106 -1.19 -8.88 -4.37
N GLY A 107 -2.43 -8.43 -4.26
CA GLY A 107 -3.63 -9.27 -4.28
C GLY A 107 -4.22 -9.59 -2.92
N PHE A 108 -3.82 -8.89 -1.85
CA PHE A 108 -4.55 -8.96 -0.58
C PHE A 108 -5.96 -8.39 -0.76
N ALA A 109 -6.95 -9.01 -0.13
CA ALA A 109 -8.30 -8.47 -0.08
C ALA A 109 -8.35 -7.22 0.83
N ASP A 110 -9.15 -6.21 0.43
CA ASP A 110 -9.34 -5.00 1.24
C ASP A 110 -9.93 -5.32 2.62
N THR A 111 -10.87 -6.26 2.67
CA THR A 111 -11.48 -6.76 3.91
C THR A 111 -10.44 -7.43 4.82
N TRP A 112 -9.50 -8.19 4.25
CA TRP A 112 -8.41 -8.79 5.01
C TRP A 112 -7.49 -7.72 5.59
N ASN A 113 -7.09 -6.73 4.79
CA ASN A 113 -6.28 -5.60 5.28
C ASN A 113 -7.00 -4.84 6.41
N ALA A 114 -8.30 -4.58 6.25
CA ALA A 114 -9.11 -3.91 7.26
C ALA A 114 -9.20 -4.71 8.58
N SER A 115 -9.30 -6.04 8.51
CA SER A 115 -9.40 -6.91 9.68
C SER A 115 -8.06 -7.17 10.37
N HIS A 116 -6.95 -7.26 9.63
CA HIS A 116 -5.67 -7.76 10.15
C HIS A 116 -4.58 -6.70 10.28
N ILE A 117 -4.49 -5.77 9.31
CA ILE A 117 -3.51 -4.68 9.34
C ILE A 117 -4.02 -3.50 10.19
N LYS A 118 -5.29 -3.12 10.01
CA LYS A 118 -5.91 -1.98 10.71
C LYS A 118 -5.03 -0.73 10.60
N GLN A 119 -4.59 -0.18 11.72
CA GLN A 119 -3.71 0.99 11.82
C GLN A 119 -2.29 0.64 12.29
N ASP A 120 -1.90 -0.64 12.22
CA ASP A 120 -0.55 -1.10 12.58
C ASP A 120 0.38 -0.98 11.37
N ILE A 121 1.15 0.10 11.35
CA ILE A 121 2.08 0.45 10.27
C ILE A 121 3.28 -0.49 10.25
N ALA A 122 3.75 -0.94 11.41
CA ALA A 122 4.85 -1.89 11.51
C ALA A 122 4.45 -3.25 10.93
N LYS A 123 3.24 -3.72 11.24
CA LYS A 123 2.67 -4.93 10.64
C LYS A 123 2.49 -4.77 9.12
N ALA A 124 1.91 -3.65 8.67
CA ALA A 124 1.75 -3.37 7.24
C ALA A 124 3.08 -3.42 6.47
N LEU A 125 4.14 -2.84 7.04
CA LEU A 125 5.47 -2.83 6.45
C LEU A 125 6.07 -4.23 6.40
N ALA A 126 5.92 -5.02 7.47
CA ALA A 126 6.39 -6.41 7.51
C ALA A 126 5.74 -7.27 6.43
N TYR A 127 4.41 -7.23 6.28
CA TYR A 127 3.71 -7.94 5.20
C TYR A 127 4.12 -7.44 3.81
N SER A 128 4.34 -6.13 3.65
CA SER A 128 4.79 -5.57 2.38
C SER A 128 6.19 -6.07 2.02
N ASN A 129 7.14 -6.03 2.95
CA ASN A 129 8.52 -6.50 2.72
C ASN A 129 8.57 -8.02 2.48
N ALA A 130 7.77 -8.82 3.18
CA ALA A 130 7.64 -10.26 2.93
C ALA A 130 7.12 -10.57 1.51
N CYS A 131 6.39 -9.63 0.90
CA CYS A 131 5.90 -9.70 -0.47
C CYS A 131 6.82 -8.99 -1.49
N GLY A 132 8.09 -8.71 -1.15
CA GLY A 132 9.08 -8.14 -2.07
C GLY A 132 9.10 -6.60 -2.15
N PHE A 133 8.45 -5.89 -1.22
CA PHE A 133 8.51 -4.41 -1.20
C PHE A 133 9.95 -3.92 -1.03
N GLY A 134 10.76 -4.60 -0.20
CA GLY A 134 12.20 -4.37 -0.07
C GLY A 134 12.55 -3.00 0.49
N HIS A 135 11.77 -2.50 1.46
CA HIS A 135 12.00 -1.22 2.13
C HIS A 135 12.37 -1.46 3.60
N ASP A 136 13.48 -2.17 3.81
CA ASP A 136 13.95 -2.63 5.13
C ASP A 136 14.94 -1.65 5.79
N CYS A 137 14.79 -0.34 5.56
CA CYS A 137 15.70 0.62 6.20
C CYS A 137 15.40 0.75 7.71
N PRO A 138 16.43 0.75 8.59
CA PRO A 138 16.22 0.74 10.04
C PRO A 138 15.38 1.92 10.56
N ASP A 139 15.55 3.11 9.95
CA ASP A 139 14.80 4.29 10.37
C ASP A 139 13.32 4.22 10.01
N MET A 140 12.95 3.66 8.84
CA MET A 140 11.55 3.44 8.52
C MET A 140 10.94 2.35 9.39
N ALA A 141 11.69 1.29 9.72
CA ALA A 141 11.21 0.28 10.67
C ALA A 141 10.93 0.90 12.06
N ARG A 142 11.85 1.73 12.57
CA ARG A 142 11.66 2.47 13.82
C ARG A 142 10.47 3.42 13.75
N LEU A 143 10.35 4.17 12.66
CA LEU A 143 9.22 5.09 12.45
C LEU A 143 7.90 4.32 12.39
N ALA A 144 7.83 3.19 11.68
CA ALA A 144 6.64 2.36 11.59
C ALA A 144 6.17 1.88 12.97
N THR A 145 7.09 1.51 13.87
CA THR A 145 6.74 1.20 15.26
C THR A 145 6.16 2.41 16.00
N VAL A 146 6.78 3.60 15.86
CA VAL A 146 6.27 4.84 16.48
C VAL A 146 4.88 5.19 15.95
N LEU A 147 4.63 4.99 14.65
CA LEU A 147 3.36 5.22 13.99
C LEU A 147 2.28 4.18 14.32
N SER A 148 2.58 3.09 15.04
CA SER A 148 1.61 2.02 15.30
C SER A 148 0.98 2.14 16.70
N PRO A 149 -0.35 2.29 16.83
CA PRO A 149 -1.27 2.84 15.84
C PRO A 149 -1.17 4.38 15.77
N TYR A 150 -1.49 4.97 14.62
CA TYR A 150 -1.19 6.40 14.40
C TYR A 150 -2.27 7.33 14.95
N TRP A 151 -3.48 6.83 15.23
CA TRP A 151 -4.56 7.63 15.83
C TRP A 151 -4.12 8.28 17.16
N LYS A 152 -3.19 7.64 17.90
CA LYS A 152 -2.67 8.16 19.17
C LYS A 152 -2.09 9.56 19.03
N TRP A 153 -1.52 9.89 17.86
CA TRP A 153 -0.92 11.20 17.63
C TRP A 153 -1.93 12.32 17.42
N GLY A 154 -3.18 12.00 17.05
CA GLY A 154 -4.28 12.95 16.93
C GLY A 154 -5.07 13.14 18.22
N TYR A 155 -4.71 12.42 19.29
CA TYR A 155 -5.38 12.52 20.58
C TYR A 155 -4.82 13.70 21.40
N HIS A 156 -5.71 14.43 22.06
CA HIS A 156 -5.34 15.50 22.99
C HIS A 156 -5.03 14.91 24.38
N TYR A 157 -3.75 14.73 24.67
CA TYR A 157 -3.28 14.33 25.99
C TYR A 157 -3.13 15.55 26.90
N HIS A 158 -3.58 15.46 28.15
CA HIS A 158 -3.29 16.48 29.15
C HIS A 158 -1.80 16.49 29.54
N ASP A 159 -1.31 17.64 30.02
CA ASP A 159 0.11 17.84 30.30
C ASP A 159 0.68 16.99 31.42
N TRP A 160 -0.17 16.46 32.29
CA TRP A 160 0.18 15.59 33.41
C TRP A 160 0.05 14.10 33.09
N GLU A 161 -0.37 13.71 31.88
CA GLU A 161 -0.45 12.30 31.51
C GLU A 161 0.95 11.73 31.28
N GLU A 162 1.34 10.79 32.16
CA GLU A 162 2.63 10.10 32.13
C GLU A 162 2.73 9.12 30.95
N ASP A 163 1.59 8.58 30.50
CA ASP A 163 1.47 7.60 29.41
C ASP A 163 1.51 8.23 27.99
N ARG A 164 1.94 9.49 27.87
CA ARG A 164 2.03 10.16 26.57
C ARG A 164 2.96 9.42 25.62
N PRO A 165 2.53 9.15 24.37
CA PRO A 165 3.36 8.48 23.39
C PRO A 165 4.65 9.27 23.13
N ARG A 166 5.79 8.58 23.21
CA ARG A 166 7.10 9.18 22.88
C ARG A 166 7.29 9.19 21.38
N THR A 167 7.74 10.32 20.84
CA THR A 167 8.01 10.48 19.39
C THR A 167 9.16 9.61 18.89
N GLY A 168 9.91 8.94 19.79
CA GLY A 168 11.10 8.16 19.44
C GLY A 168 12.27 9.02 18.92
N GLY A 169 12.24 10.33 19.22
CA GLY A 169 13.21 11.31 18.73
C GLY A 169 12.93 11.79 17.30
N PHE A 170 11.83 11.36 16.68
CA PHE A 170 11.46 11.82 15.35
C PHE A 170 10.94 13.26 15.40
N ILE A 171 11.53 14.09 14.54
CA ILE A 171 11.08 15.45 14.21
C ILE A 171 10.61 15.48 12.76
N PRO A 172 9.78 16.47 12.34
CA PRO A 172 9.25 16.53 10.97
C PRO A 172 10.32 16.43 9.88
N ALA A 173 11.46 17.10 10.06
CA ALA A 173 12.59 17.04 9.13
C ALA A 173 13.16 15.63 8.90
N MET A 174 12.95 14.70 9.85
CA MET A 174 13.28 13.27 9.69
C MET A 174 12.10 12.47 9.13
N ILE A 175 10.88 12.78 9.55
CA ILE A 175 9.66 12.04 9.20
C ILE A 175 9.35 12.19 7.71
N THR A 176 9.29 13.42 7.21
CA THR A 176 8.89 13.74 5.84
C THR A 176 9.73 13.00 4.79
N PRO A 177 11.08 13.01 4.80
CA PRO A 177 11.87 12.29 3.80
C PRO A 177 11.70 10.76 3.88
N LEU A 178 11.52 10.18 5.08
CA LEU A 178 11.29 8.74 5.23
C LEU A 178 9.96 8.32 4.60
N VAL A 179 8.88 9.04 4.90
CA VAL A 179 7.56 8.75 4.36
C VAL A 179 7.53 8.98 2.84
N ARG A 180 8.18 10.04 2.35
CA ARG A 180 8.31 10.29 0.90
C ARG A 180 9.02 9.14 0.20
N ALA A 181 10.14 8.66 0.74
CA ALA A 181 10.88 7.53 0.17
C ALA A 181 10.03 6.25 0.11
N LEU A 182 9.19 6.01 1.12
CA LEU A 182 8.24 4.89 1.12
C LEU A 182 7.15 5.05 0.04
N VAL A 183 6.56 6.25 -0.10
CA VAL A 183 5.56 6.53 -1.15
C VAL A 183 6.16 6.41 -2.55
N ASP A 184 7.38 6.92 -2.75
CA ASP A 184 8.14 6.77 -3.99
C ASP A 184 8.43 5.29 -4.27
N ARG A 185 8.78 4.49 -3.25
CA ARG A 185 8.97 3.06 -3.42
C ARG A 185 7.68 2.36 -3.87
N VAL A 186 6.52 2.73 -3.33
CA VAL A 186 5.21 2.20 -3.79
C VAL A 186 4.98 2.55 -5.25
N HIS A 187 5.29 3.78 -5.67
CA HIS A 187 5.23 4.17 -7.09
C HIS A 187 6.09 3.26 -7.96
N ASP A 188 7.35 3.06 -7.59
CA ASP A 188 8.33 2.30 -8.38
C ASP A 188 7.91 0.84 -8.58
N VAL A 189 7.40 0.18 -7.52
CA VAL A 189 7.06 -1.25 -7.57
C VAL A 189 5.67 -1.52 -8.14
N THR A 190 4.74 -0.59 -7.99
CA THR A 190 3.36 -0.77 -8.49
C THR A 190 3.18 -0.16 -9.88
N GLY A 191 4.01 0.80 -10.30
CA GLY A 191 3.85 1.56 -11.53
C GLY A 191 2.60 2.45 -11.57
N HIS A 192 1.97 2.74 -10.42
CA HIS A 192 0.83 3.66 -10.39
C HIS A 192 1.28 5.08 -10.77
N PRO A 193 0.60 5.76 -11.69
CA PRO A 193 0.97 7.13 -12.05
C PRO A 193 0.72 8.08 -10.87
N ARG A 194 1.63 9.04 -10.65
CA ARG A 194 1.40 10.12 -9.70
C ARG A 194 0.18 10.95 -10.11
N PRO A 195 -0.68 11.39 -9.18
CA PRO A 195 -1.75 12.31 -9.49
C PRO A 195 -1.19 13.65 -9.98
N ARG A 196 -1.95 14.33 -10.86
CA ARG A 196 -1.54 15.65 -11.39
C ARG A 196 -1.32 16.64 -10.23
N GLY A 197 -0.25 17.42 -10.31
CA GLY A 197 0.13 18.40 -9.28
C GLY A 197 0.94 17.83 -8.12
N CYS A 198 1.13 16.51 -8.04
CA CYS A 198 2.01 15.85 -7.04
C CYS A 198 3.35 15.43 -7.66
N GLN A 199 3.77 16.07 -8.75
CA GLN A 199 5.06 15.77 -9.37
C GLN A 199 6.19 16.34 -8.51
N ARG A 200 7.23 15.53 -8.29
CA ARG A 200 8.46 15.97 -7.63
C ARG A 200 9.11 17.06 -8.49
N ARG A 201 9.48 18.20 -7.90
CA ARG A 201 10.44 19.10 -8.56
C ARG A 201 11.74 18.30 -8.75
N PRO A 202 12.38 18.33 -9.93
CA PRO A 202 13.67 17.68 -10.10
C PRO A 202 14.60 18.14 -9.00
N GLN A 203 15.18 17.19 -8.25
CA GLN A 203 16.24 17.51 -7.31
C GLN A 203 17.43 17.85 -8.19
N GLU A 204 17.76 19.14 -8.32
CA GLU A 204 18.98 19.56 -8.98
C GLU A 204 20.14 18.81 -8.32
N ALA A 205 20.77 17.91 -9.07
CA ALA A 205 21.96 17.23 -8.66
C ALA A 205 23.01 18.31 -8.41
N ARG A 206 23.25 18.64 -7.14
CA ARG A 206 24.43 19.41 -6.76
C ARG A 206 25.64 18.54 -7.12
N SER A 207 26.32 18.94 -8.19
CA SER A 207 27.67 18.52 -8.52
C SER A 207 28.67 19.11 -7.54
#